data_AF-A0A1X1QUK2-F1
#
_entry.id   AF-A0A1X1QUK2-F1
#
_cell.length_a   1.000
_cell.length_b   1.000
_cell.length_c   1.000
_cell.angle_alpha   90.00
_cell.angle_beta   90.00
_cell.angle_gamma   90.00
#
_symmetry.space_group_name_H-M   'P 1'
#
loop_
_entity.id
_entity.type
_entity.pdbx_description
1 polymer ?
#
loop_
_entity_poly.entity_id
_entity_poly.type
_entity_poly.pdbx_seq_one_letter_code
_entity_poly.pdbx_strand_id
1 'polypeptide(L)'
;MDDVSCSVETFHQQLTRAYPKLLGGGGFELLMCRPNTRELEVLSARVSSSPQLLKDRIGKGRVYIRPIQRDLSLEEEEEDQDFEQV
;
A
#
# COMPACT_ATOMS: atom_id res chain seq x y z
N MET A 1 18.89 -11.10 -0.35
CA MET A 1 18.29 -12.12 0.52
C MET A 1 17.14 -11.42 1.20
N ASP A 2 15.91 -11.66 0.77
CA ASP A 2 14.75 -10.99 1.35
C ASP A 2 14.53 -11.52 2.76
N ASP A 3 14.83 -10.68 3.74
CA ASP A 3 14.71 -11.01 5.16
C ASP A 3 13.21 -11.08 5.51
N VAL A 4 12.65 -12.30 5.48
CA VAL A 4 11.23 -12.56 5.75
C VAL A 4 10.87 -12.27 7.23
N SER A 5 11.88 -12.07 8.07
CA SER A 5 11.82 -11.72 9.50
C SER A 5 12.06 -10.23 9.77
N CYS A 6 11.44 -9.33 9.01
CA CYS A 6 11.49 -7.90 9.32
C CYS A 6 10.34 -7.44 10.22
N SER A 7 10.53 -6.31 10.92
CA SER A 7 9.49 -5.68 11.73
C SER A 7 8.39 -5.08 10.85
N VAL A 8 7.23 -4.80 11.46
CA VAL A 8 6.08 -4.14 10.79
C VAL A 8 6.51 -2.83 10.12
N GLU A 9 7.29 -2.03 10.85
CA GLU A 9 7.76 -0.72 10.38
C GLU A 9 8.70 -0.87 9.19
N THR A 10 9.67 -1.79 9.27
CA THR A 10 10.59 -2.06 8.17
C THR A 10 9.85 -2.57 6.94
N PHE A 11 8.85 -3.44 7.11
CA PHE A 11 8.00 -3.90 6.02
C PHE A 11 7.24 -2.75 5.36
N HIS A 12 6.62 -1.88 6.16
CA HIS A 12 5.95 -0.68 5.67
C HIS A 12 6.89 0.25 4.91
N GLN A 13 8.08 0.53 5.45
CA GLN A 13 9.09 1.37 4.81
C GLN A 13 9.57 0.79 3.47
N GLN A 14 9.76 -0.53 3.40
CA GLN A 14 10.12 -1.19 2.14
C GLN A 14 8.99 -1.08 1.11
N LEU A 15 7.74 -1.24 1.54
CA LEU A 15 6.59 -1.15 0.65
C LEU A 15 6.41 0.27 0.09
N THR A 16 6.52 1.29 0.93
CA THR A 16 6.40 2.69 0.49
C THR A 16 7.60 3.14 -0.34
N ARG A 17 8.81 2.61 -0.06
CA ARG A 17 9.98 2.83 -0.92
C ARG A 17 9.79 2.21 -2.31
N ALA A 18 9.19 1.03 -2.40
CA ALA A 18 8.92 0.36 -3.67
C ALA A 18 7.76 1.01 -4.44
N TYR A 19 6.77 1.54 -3.72
CA TYR A 19 5.59 2.20 -4.29
C TYR A 19 5.39 3.61 -3.68
N PRO A 20 6.17 4.61 -4.11
CA PRO A 20 6.17 5.95 -3.49
C PRO A 20 4.81 6.64 -3.47
N LYS A 21 3.94 6.35 -4.45
CA LYS A 21 2.58 6.90 -4.54
C LYS A 21 1.71 6.53 -3.33
N LEU A 22 2.04 5.46 -2.59
CA LEU A 22 1.33 5.10 -1.36
C LEU A 22 1.49 6.14 -0.25
N LEU A 23 2.55 6.95 -0.28
CA LEU A 23 2.77 8.04 0.68
C LEU A 23 1.84 9.24 0.44
N GLY A 24 1.35 9.42 -0.78
CA GLY A 24 0.42 10.51 -1.12
C GLY A 24 -1.02 10.24 -0.70
N GLY A 25 -1.36 9.00 -0.36
CA GLY A 25 -2.69 8.62 0.14
C GLY A 25 -2.86 8.81 1.65
N GLY A 26 -4.01 8.37 2.17
CA GLY A 26 -4.28 8.25 3.61
C GLY A 26 -3.75 6.95 4.23
N GLY A 27 -2.97 6.19 3.48
CA GLY A 27 -2.50 4.85 3.82
C GLY A 27 -2.79 3.84 2.70
N PHE A 28 -2.71 2.55 3.03
CA PHE A 28 -3.02 1.47 2.09
C PHE A 28 -3.49 0.22 2.81
N GLU A 29 -4.20 -0.62 2.09
CA GLU A 29 -4.63 -1.95 2.54
C GLU A 29 -4.08 -3.03 1.62
N LEU A 30 -3.80 -4.19 2.19
CA LEU A 30 -3.43 -5.39 1.44
C LEU A 30 -4.66 -6.26 1.24
N LEU A 31 -4.84 -6.78 0.02
CA LEU A 31 -5.98 -7.62 -0.34
C LEU A 31 -5.50 -8.93 -0.95
N MET A 32 -6.35 -9.94 -0.84
CA MET A 32 -6.17 -11.23 -1.48
C MET A 32 -7.42 -11.66 -2.22
N CYS A 33 -7.27 -12.44 -3.29
CA CYS A 33 -8.42 -13.11 -3.90
C CYS A 33 -8.89 -14.26 -3.01
N ARG A 34 -10.20 -14.36 -2.79
CA ARG A 34 -10.78 -15.56 -2.21
C ARG A 34 -10.56 -16.77 -3.13
N PRO A 35 -10.23 -17.96 -2.59
CA PRO A 35 -9.97 -19.14 -3.40
C PRO A 35 -11.08 -19.43 -4.40
N ASN A 36 -10.71 -19.72 -5.65
CA ASN A 36 -11.63 -20.03 -6.76
C ASN A 36 -12.61 -18.91 -7.12
N THR A 37 -12.37 -17.67 -6.70
CA THR A 37 -13.19 -16.51 -7.07
C THR A 37 -12.31 -15.37 -7.60
N ARG A 38 -12.97 -14.31 -8.09
CA ARG A 38 -12.33 -13.02 -8.40
C ARG A 38 -12.64 -11.95 -7.34
N GLU A 39 -13.22 -12.36 -6.20
CA GLU A 39 -13.55 -11.45 -5.13
C GLU A 39 -12.30 -11.15 -4.30
N LEU A 40 -12.04 -9.86 -4.07
CA LEU A 40 -10.96 -9.40 -3.21
C LEU A 40 -11.47 -9.23 -1.78
N GLU A 41 -10.71 -9.74 -0.83
CA GLU A 41 -10.93 -9.49 0.60
C GLU A 41 -9.73 -8.76 1.21
N VAL A 42 -10.02 -7.85 2.13
CA VAL A 42 -9.00 -7.12 2.88
C VAL A 42 -8.35 -8.05 3.89
N LEU A 43 -7.02 -8.07 3.90
CA LEU A 43 -6.25 -8.79 4.90
C LEU A 43 -6.31 -8.04 6.23
N SER A 44 -6.48 -8.79 7.32
CA SER A 44 -6.50 -8.18 8.65
C SER A 44 -5.15 -7.58 9.01
N ALA A 45 -5.16 -6.54 9.83
CA ALA A 45 -3.95 -5.86 10.31
C ALA A 45 -2.93 -6.81 10.95
N ARG A 46 -3.40 -7.88 11.60
CA ARG A 46 -2.53 -8.92 12.18
C ARG A 46 -1.76 -9.65 11.08
N VAL A 47 -2.41 -10.03 9.98
CA VAL A 47 -1.76 -10.75 8.90
C VAL A 47 -0.81 -9.84 8.12
N SER A 48 -1.20 -8.59 7.87
CA SER A 48 -0.39 -7.61 7.15
C SER A 48 0.80 -7.06 7.93
N SER A 49 0.97 -7.48 9.20
CA SER A 49 2.02 -6.96 10.08
C SER A 49 3.41 -7.54 9.80
N SER A 50 3.52 -8.70 9.13
CA SER A 50 4.84 -9.23 8.76
C SER A 50 4.81 -9.97 7.42
N PRO A 51 5.93 -9.96 6.66
CA PRO A 51 6.04 -10.74 5.43
C PRO A 51 5.82 -12.23 5.65
N GLN A 52 6.26 -12.77 6.79
CA GLN A 52 6.07 -14.18 7.12
C GLN A 52 4.59 -14.52 7.29
N LEU A 53 3.83 -13.73 8.06
CA LEU A 53 2.40 -13.97 8.25
C LEU A 53 1.61 -13.80 6.95
N LEU A 54 1.99 -12.82 6.13
CA LEU A 54 1.44 -12.68 4.78
C LEU A 54 1.71 -13.92 3.93
N LYS A 55 2.94 -14.43 3.94
CA LYS A 55 3.33 -15.63 3.20
C LYS A 55 2.60 -16.87 3.69
N ASP A 56 2.42 -17.03 5.00
CA ASP A 56 1.71 -18.16 5.59
C ASP A 56 0.21 -18.13 5.25
N ARG A 57 -0.39 -16.92 5.18
CA ARG A 57 -1.80 -16.75 4.81
C ARG A 57 -2.05 -16.90 3.31
N ILE A 58 -1.19 -16.32 2.47
CA ILE A 58 -1.37 -16.20 1.01
C ILE A 58 -0.77 -17.41 0.27
N GLY A 59 0.26 -18.03 0.83
CA GLY A 59 1.04 -19.08 0.18
C GLY A 59 1.72 -18.57 -1.09
N LYS A 60 1.31 -19.12 -2.24
CA LYS A 60 1.81 -18.74 -3.58
C LYS A 60 0.87 -17.75 -4.31
N GLY A 61 -0.15 -17.24 -3.62
CA GLY A 61 -1.11 -16.29 -4.17
C GLY A 61 -0.51 -14.90 -4.41
N ARG A 62 -1.28 -14.06 -5.11
CA ARG A 62 -0.93 -12.65 -5.29
C ARG A 62 -1.53 -11.81 -4.17
N VAL A 63 -0.77 -10.82 -3.71
CA VAL A 63 -1.26 -9.76 -2.85
C VAL A 63 -1.52 -8.53 -3.70
N TYR A 64 -2.65 -7.87 -3.48
CA TYR A 64 -3.02 -6.62 -4.11
C TYR A 64 -2.91 -5.49 -3.10
N ILE A 65 -2.61 -4.28 -3.56
CA ILE A 65 -2.52 -3.10 -2.71
C ILE A 65 -3.60 -2.12 -3.15
N ARG A 66 -4.44 -1.66 -2.22
CA ARG A 66 -5.41 -0.58 -2.42
C ARG A 66 -4.97 0.65 -1.63
N PRO A 67 -4.65 1.78 -2.28
CA PRO A 67 -4.44 3.04 -1.59
C PRO A 67 -5.73 3.51 -0.91
N ILE A 68 -5.63 4.03 0.31
CA ILE A 68 -6.72 4.73 0.98
C ILE A 68 -6.71 6.17 0.51
N GLN A 69 -7.87 6.67 0.08
CA GLN A 69 -8.00 8.06 -0.33
C GLN A 69 -7.76 8.97 0.89
N ARG A 70 -6.88 9.97 0.73
CA ARG A 70 -6.70 11.03 1.73
C ARG A 70 -7.81 12.05 1.57
N ASP A 71 -8.19 12.70 2.66
CA ASP A 71 -9.05 13.88 2.59
C ASP A 71 -8.36 14.98 1.77
N LEU A 72 -9.11 15.55 0.83
CA LEU A 72 -8.66 16.71 0.06
C LEU A 72 -8.75 17.93 0.96
N SER A 73 -7.66 18.71 1.01
CA SER A 73 -7.75 20.04 1.61
C SER A 73 -8.62 20.90 0.70
N LEU A 74 -9.55 21.65 1.29
CA LEU A 74 -10.33 22.67 0.59
C LEU A 74 -9.66 24.05 0.69
N GLU A 75 -8.51 24.13 1.35
CA GLU A 75 -7.68 25.33 1.36
C GLU A 75 -7.08 25.48 -0.05
N GLU A 76 -7.37 26.61 -0.71
CA GLU A 76 -6.93 26.91 -2.07
C GLU A 76 -5.41 26.77 -2.17
N GLU A 77 -4.95 25.83 -2.99
CA GLU A 77 -3.54 25.76 -3.39
C GLU A 77 -3.28 26.94 -4.33
N GLU A 78 -2.37 27.86 -3.95
CA GLU A 78 -1.90 28.91 -4.85
C GLU A 78 -1.31 28.24 -6.11
N GLU A 79 -1.99 28.40 -7.25
CA GLU A 79 -1.53 27.87 -8.53
C GLU A 79 -0.16 28.49 -8.89
N ASP A 80 0.89 27.67 -8.93
CA ASP A 80 2.19 28.05 -9.46
C ASP A 80 2.04 28.43 -10.95
N GLN A 81 2.08 29.74 -11.23
CA GLN A 81 2.03 30.31 -12.57
C GLN A 81 3.37 30.11 -13.31
N ASP A 82 3.57 28.95 -13.91
CA ASP A 82 4.62 28.77 -14.93
C ASP A 82 4.05 29.07 -16.34
N PHE A 83 3.85 30.36 -16.64
CA PHE A 83 3.77 30.83 -18.02
C PHE A 83 5.19 31.11 -18.52
N GLU A 84 5.84 30.10 -19.12
CA GLU A 84 7.03 30.34 -19.96
C GLU A 84 6.61 31.18 -21.19
N GLN A 85 7.06 32.43 -21.24
CA GLN A 85 6.91 33.34 -22.37
C GLN A 85 7.91 32.95 -23.48
N VAL A 86 7.38 32.81 -24.71
CA VAL A 86 8.12 32.55 -25.98
C VAL A 86 8.95 33.75 -26.40
#